data_AF-A0A1F4RG54-F1
#
_entry.id   AF-A0A1F4RG54-F1
#
_cell.length_a   1.000
_cell.length_b   1.000
_cell.length_c   1.000
_cell.angle_alpha   90.00
_cell.angle_beta   90.00
_cell.angle_gamma   90.00
#
_symmetry.space_group_name_H-M   'P 1'
#
loop_
_entity.id
_entity.type
_entity.pdbx_description
1 polymer ?
#
loop_
_entity_poly.entity_id
_entity_poly.type
_entity_poly.pdbx_seq_one_letter_code
_entity_poly.pdbx_strand_id
1 'polypeptide(L)'
;MTASVQQTNDGGYILAGSTTFSSEGFPDFWLIKTDTLGNEEWSRTFGGSSYDYAHSVQQTDDGGYIITGGTQSYGAGNWDIWLIKTDSYGNEEWHHTFGESTYDYAWSVQQISDGGYIIAGSTDSYGIGIWDDYLLIKTNFLGDEEWHHTFGGSSYEIAQSVQQTADNGYILAGYTGSYGSGCEDAWLIRTNSSGNELWNRTLGGEGCDRSYSVQQTTDGGFILAGSTESYGAETTDAWLIKVCGDE
;
A
#
# COMPACT_ATOMS: atom_id res chain seq x y z
N MET A 1 13.40 -4.30 -3.80
CA MET A 1 12.49 -4.95 -4.75
C MET A 1 11.25 -5.32 -3.96
N THR A 2 10.21 -4.51 -4.06
CA THR A 2 8.87 -4.86 -3.57
C THR A 2 8.12 -5.50 -4.73
N ALA A 3 7.41 -6.58 -4.44
CA ALA A 3 6.58 -7.29 -5.39
C ALA A 3 5.31 -7.72 -4.66
N SER A 4 4.17 -7.55 -5.31
CA SER A 4 2.87 -7.98 -4.81
C SER A 4 2.37 -9.16 -5.65
N VAL A 5 1.69 -10.11 -5.01
CA VAL A 5 1.09 -11.27 -5.66
C VAL A 5 -0.28 -11.52 -5.07
N GLN A 6 -1.24 -11.83 -5.93
CA GLN A 6 -2.58 -12.21 -5.53
C GLN A 6 -3.10 -13.35 -6.40
N GLN A 7 -3.76 -14.33 -5.77
CA GLN A 7 -4.49 -15.36 -6.52
C GLN A 7 -5.74 -14.76 -7.18
N THR A 8 -5.96 -15.05 -8.44
CA THR A 8 -7.10 -14.58 -9.23
C THR A 8 -8.28 -15.55 -9.19
N ASN A 9 -9.47 -15.08 -9.54
CA ASN A 9 -10.73 -15.85 -9.51
C ASN A 9 -10.73 -17.11 -10.40
N ASP A 10 -9.89 -17.15 -11.42
CA ASP A 10 -9.66 -18.32 -12.28
C ASP A 10 -8.67 -19.34 -11.67
N GLY A 11 -8.16 -19.07 -10.47
CA GLY A 11 -7.20 -19.88 -9.74
C GLY A 11 -5.73 -19.60 -10.09
N GLY A 12 -5.44 -18.77 -11.09
CA GLY A 12 -4.10 -18.30 -11.44
C GLY A 12 -3.59 -17.22 -10.48
N TYR A 13 -2.55 -16.48 -10.88
CA TYR A 13 -1.99 -15.41 -10.05
C TYR A 13 -1.68 -14.16 -10.86
N ILE A 14 -1.93 -12.99 -10.27
CA ILE A 14 -1.47 -11.70 -10.76
C ILE A 14 -0.31 -11.21 -9.88
N LEU A 15 0.74 -10.72 -10.51
CA LEU A 15 1.93 -10.19 -9.84
C LEU A 15 2.21 -8.77 -10.34
N ALA A 16 2.63 -7.91 -9.43
CA ALA A 16 3.15 -6.59 -9.77
C ALA A 16 4.54 -6.38 -9.15
N GLY A 17 5.43 -5.74 -9.91
CA GLY A 17 6.77 -5.35 -9.49
C GLY A 17 7.38 -4.38 -10.50
N SER A 18 8.70 -4.43 -10.69
CA SER A 18 9.38 -3.55 -11.66
C SER A 18 10.37 -4.26 -12.55
N THR A 19 10.59 -3.70 -13.74
CA THR A 19 11.47 -4.27 -14.75
C THR A 19 12.24 -3.20 -15.51
N THR A 20 13.51 -3.45 -15.84
CA THR A 20 14.35 -2.52 -16.62
C THR A 20 14.37 -2.87 -18.11
N PHE A 21 13.45 -3.73 -18.57
CA PHE A 21 13.40 -4.18 -19.98
C PHE A 21 12.70 -3.18 -20.92
N SER A 22 12.13 -2.10 -20.39
CA SER A 22 11.55 -1.00 -21.16
C SER A 22 12.62 -0.08 -21.76
N SER A 23 12.23 0.68 -22.79
CA SER A 23 13.10 1.27 -23.82
C SER A 23 14.15 2.30 -23.36
N GLU A 24 14.12 2.74 -22.11
CA GLU A 24 14.94 3.86 -21.60
C GLU A 24 15.93 3.43 -20.50
N GLY A 25 15.91 2.16 -20.06
CA GLY A 25 16.84 1.61 -19.06
C GLY A 25 16.52 1.97 -17.60
N PHE A 26 15.44 2.73 -17.35
CA PHE A 26 14.86 2.90 -16.02
C PHE A 26 13.82 1.80 -15.74
N PRO A 27 13.54 1.47 -14.47
CA PRO A 27 12.52 0.49 -14.13
C PRO A 27 11.11 1.00 -14.44
N ASP A 28 10.29 0.18 -15.09
CA ASP A 28 8.84 0.37 -15.30
C ASP A 28 8.03 -0.50 -14.33
N PHE A 29 6.75 -0.17 -14.09
CA PHE A 29 5.79 -1.12 -13.51
C PHE A 29 5.71 -2.35 -14.40
N TRP A 30 5.71 -3.54 -13.80
CA TRP A 30 5.57 -4.80 -14.50
C TRP A 30 4.45 -5.62 -13.88
N LEU A 31 3.44 -5.92 -14.70
CA LEU A 31 2.29 -6.72 -14.35
C LEU A 31 2.37 -8.06 -15.07
N ILE A 32 2.22 -9.17 -14.34
CA ILE A 32 2.35 -10.53 -14.87
C ILE A 32 1.15 -11.35 -14.42
N LYS A 33 0.45 -11.96 -15.37
CA LYS A 33 -0.57 -12.97 -15.09
C LYS A 33 -0.01 -14.36 -15.36
N THR A 34 -0.28 -15.27 -14.43
CA THR A 34 0.06 -16.68 -14.55
C THR A 34 -1.15 -17.59 -14.42
N ASP A 35 -1.01 -18.81 -14.93
CA ASP A 35 -1.97 -19.89 -14.73
C ASP A 35 -1.84 -20.50 -13.31
N THR A 36 -2.68 -21.49 -13.01
CA THR A 36 -2.67 -22.22 -11.71
C THR A 36 -1.35 -22.95 -11.40
N LEU A 37 -0.49 -23.15 -12.39
CA LEU A 37 0.79 -23.83 -12.30
C LEU A 37 1.98 -22.84 -12.25
N GLY A 38 1.71 -21.54 -12.36
CA GLY A 38 2.73 -20.49 -12.39
C GLY A 38 3.34 -20.23 -13.77
N ASN A 39 2.78 -20.75 -14.86
CA ASN A 39 3.23 -20.39 -16.21
C ASN A 39 2.69 -19.02 -16.59
N GLU A 40 3.52 -18.17 -17.19
CA GLU A 40 3.10 -16.85 -17.69
C GLU A 40 2.05 -17.00 -18.80
N GLU A 41 0.91 -16.35 -18.63
CA GLU A 41 -0.13 -16.20 -19.64
C GLU A 41 0.09 -14.92 -20.45
N TRP A 42 0.38 -13.82 -19.75
CA TRP A 42 0.75 -12.54 -20.34
C TRP A 42 1.48 -11.67 -19.33
N SER A 43 2.23 -10.70 -19.85
CA SER A 43 2.77 -9.60 -19.06
C SER A 43 2.61 -8.24 -19.75
N ARG A 44 2.65 -7.17 -18.96
CA ARG A 44 2.49 -5.77 -19.38
C ARG A 44 3.45 -4.89 -18.61
N THR A 45 3.95 -3.85 -19.27
CA THR A 45 4.77 -2.82 -18.63
C THR A 45 4.08 -1.47 -18.73
N PHE A 46 4.15 -0.69 -17.65
CA PHE A 46 3.65 0.67 -17.59
C PHE A 46 4.76 1.56 -17.05
N GLY A 47 5.09 2.62 -17.77
CA GLY A 47 6.14 3.54 -17.36
C GLY A 47 6.39 4.59 -18.42
N GLY A 48 7.29 5.50 -18.11
CA GLY A 48 7.67 6.60 -18.98
C GLY A 48 9.17 6.77 -19.08
N SER A 49 9.62 8.03 -18.99
CA SER A 49 11.02 8.39 -19.20
C SER A 49 11.90 8.23 -17.95
N SER A 50 11.36 7.78 -16.83
CA SER A 50 12.04 7.75 -15.53
C SER A 50 11.64 6.51 -14.72
N TYR A 51 11.95 6.49 -13.42
CA TYR A 51 11.71 5.35 -12.55
C TYR A 51 10.23 5.22 -12.17
N ASP A 52 9.68 4.02 -12.34
CA ASP A 52 8.31 3.64 -11.98
C ASP A 52 8.33 2.31 -11.22
N TYR A 53 7.92 2.34 -9.94
CA TYR A 53 7.89 1.16 -9.07
C TYR A 53 6.50 0.74 -8.64
N ALA A 54 6.04 -0.45 -9.08
CA ALA A 54 4.79 -1.03 -8.59
C ALA A 54 4.99 -1.68 -7.21
N HIS A 55 4.03 -1.50 -6.32
CA HIS A 55 4.11 -1.98 -4.94
C HIS A 55 2.94 -2.88 -4.56
N SER A 56 1.74 -2.66 -5.10
CA SER A 56 0.56 -3.47 -4.81
C SER A 56 -0.30 -3.71 -6.05
N VAL A 57 -0.93 -4.88 -6.11
CA VAL A 57 -1.93 -5.24 -7.12
C VAL A 57 -3.10 -5.98 -6.50
N GLN A 58 -4.29 -5.75 -7.03
CA GLN A 58 -5.48 -6.53 -6.74
C GLN A 58 -6.35 -6.72 -7.99
N GLN A 59 -6.91 -7.92 -8.17
CA GLN A 59 -7.99 -8.17 -9.11
C GLN A 59 -9.28 -7.50 -8.63
N THR A 60 -9.92 -6.75 -9.51
CA THR A 60 -11.17 -6.04 -9.24
C THR A 60 -12.40 -6.90 -9.60
N ASP A 61 -13.56 -6.52 -9.06
CA ASP A 61 -14.84 -7.24 -9.24
C ASP A 61 -15.29 -7.37 -10.70
N ASP A 62 -14.86 -6.45 -11.56
CA ASP A 62 -15.10 -6.48 -13.01
C ASP A 62 -14.16 -7.44 -13.76
N GLY A 63 -13.25 -8.12 -13.05
CA GLY A 63 -12.26 -9.04 -13.59
C GLY A 63 -10.96 -8.39 -14.05
N GLY A 64 -10.87 -7.06 -14.03
CA GLY A 64 -9.66 -6.29 -14.28
C GLY A 64 -8.72 -6.26 -13.08
N TYR A 65 -7.75 -5.33 -13.10
CA TYR A 65 -6.77 -5.19 -12.00
C TYR A 65 -6.52 -3.73 -11.66
N ILE A 66 -6.41 -3.43 -10.37
CA ILE A 66 -5.95 -2.16 -9.83
C ILE A 66 -4.53 -2.32 -9.29
N ILE A 67 -3.65 -1.39 -9.65
CA ILE A 67 -2.21 -1.45 -9.33
C ILE A 67 -1.82 -0.09 -8.76
N THR A 68 -0.96 -0.08 -7.74
CA THR A 68 -0.38 1.16 -7.23
C THR A 68 1.10 1.05 -6.91
N GLY A 69 1.75 2.20 -6.79
CA GLY A 69 3.17 2.36 -6.52
C GLY A 69 3.60 3.82 -6.63
N GLY A 70 4.89 4.05 -6.90
CA GLY A 70 5.45 5.39 -7.13
C GLY A 70 5.92 5.60 -8.57
N THR A 71 5.77 6.80 -9.11
CA THR A 71 6.24 7.20 -10.45
C THR A 71 7.09 8.48 -10.38
N GLN A 72 8.16 8.54 -11.17
CA GLN A 72 8.87 9.77 -11.53
C GLN A 72 8.62 10.20 -12.98
N SER A 73 7.81 9.41 -13.70
CA SER A 73 7.50 9.62 -15.11
C SER A 73 6.25 10.48 -15.30
N TYR A 74 5.36 10.50 -14.32
CA TYR A 74 4.08 11.22 -14.34
C TYR A 74 3.89 11.99 -13.02
N GLY A 75 2.92 12.92 -13.01
CA GLY A 75 2.58 13.70 -11.81
C GLY A 75 3.23 15.09 -11.76
N ALA A 76 3.20 15.72 -10.59
CA ALA A 76 3.60 17.10 -10.38
C ALA A 76 4.98 17.25 -9.71
N GLY A 77 5.54 16.15 -9.18
CA GLY A 77 6.67 16.16 -8.27
C GLY A 77 7.81 15.24 -8.67
N ASN A 78 8.62 14.86 -7.67
CA ASN A 78 9.73 13.93 -7.88
C ASN A 78 9.23 12.50 -7.91
N TRP A 79 8.44 12.13 -6.90
CA TRP A 79 7.78 10.84 -6.79
C TRP A 79 6.32 11.12 -6.48
N ASP A 80 5.44 10.67 -7.35
CA ASP A 80 4.00 10.73 -7.15
C ASP A 80 3.46 9.31 -6.99
N ILE A 81 2.34 9.17 -6.27
CA ILE A 81 1.57 7.93 -6.25
C ILE A 81 1.00 7.73 -7.64
N TRP A 82 1.16 6.52 -8.19
CA TRP A 82 0.54 6.14 -9.44
C TRP A 82 -0.50 5.05 -9.20
N LEU A 83 -1.72 5.27 -9.68
CA LEU A 83 -2.82 4.30 -9.64
C LEU A 83 -3.21 3.94 -11.07
N ILE A 84 -3.16 2.66 -11.41
CA ILE A 84 -3.47 2.17 -12.76
C ILE A 84 -4.58 1.13 -12.68
N LYS A 85 -5.65 1.33 -13.47
CA LYS A 85 -6.68 0.33 -13.71
C LYS A 85 -6.49 -0.31 -15.07
N THR A 86 -6.66 -1.62 -15.10
CA THR A 86 -6.56 -2.43 -16.31
C THR A 86 -7.79 -3.29 -16.50
N ASP A 87 -8.01 -3.73 -17.74
CA ASP A 87 -8.95 -4.79 -18.09
C ASP A 87 -8.40 -6.18 -17.66
N SER A 88 -9.19 -7.24 -17.88
CA SER A 88 -8.80 -8.61 -17.52
C SER A 88 -7.59 -9.15 -18.29
N TYR A 89 -7.18 -8.48 -19.37
CA TYR A 89 -6.02 -8.81 -20.21
C TYR A 89 -4.81 -7.90 -19.91
N GLY A 90 -4.90 -7.06 -18.87
CA GLY A 90 -3.85 -6.13 -18.48
C GLY A 90 -3.72 -4.91 -19.38
N ASN A 91 -4.68 -4.63 -20.27
CA ASN A 91 -4.65 -3.39 -21.04
C ASN A 91 -5.11 -2.24 -20.14
N GLU A 92 -4.39 -1.13 -20.18
CA GLU A 92 -4.75 0.06 -19.40
C GLU A 92 -6.12 0.61 -19.80
N GLU A 93 -6.97 0.85 -18.81
CA GLU A 93 -8.26 1.53 -18.98
C GLU A 93 -8.13 3.01 -18.60
N TRP A 94 -7.49 3.28 -17.47
CA TRP A 94 -7.18 4.61 -16.98
C TRP A 94 -6.04 4.56 -15.96
N HIS A 95 -5.42 5.71 -15.72
CA HIS A 95 -4.53 5.93 -14.59
C HIS A 95 -4.75 7.31 -13.97
N HIS A 96 -4.35 7.45 -12.72
CA HIS A 96 -4.31 8.73 -11.99
C HIS A 96 -3.02 8.84 -11.20
N THR A 97 -2.58 10.07 -10.96
CA THR A 97 -1.45 10.37 -10.07
C THR A 97 -1.93 11.18 -8.87
N PHE A 98 -1.39 10.88 -7.68
CA PHE A 98 -1.66 11.64 -6.46
C PHE A 98 -0.34 12.06 -5.81
N GLY A 99 -0.29 13.29 -5.33
CA GLY A 99 0.93 13.93 -4.88
C GLY A 99 0.98 15.39 -5.33
N GLU A 100 1.93 16.13 -4.76
CA GLU A 100 2.23 17.49 -5.20
C GLU A 100 3.66 17.57 -5.74
N SER A 101 4.48 18.49 -5.23
CA SER A 101 5.82 18.74 -5.77
C SER A 101 6.93 17.92 -5.10
N THR A 102 6.59 17.16 -4.05
CA THR A 102 7.57 16.48 -3.20
C THR A 102 7.57 14.97 -3.44
N TYR A 103 7.56 14.15 -2.38
CA TYR A 103 7.67 12.71 -2.45
C TYR A 103 6.41 12.06 -1.88
N ASP A 104 5.74 11.28 -2.72
CA ASP A 104 4.50 10.59 -2.40
C ASP A 104 4.59 9.15 -2.93
N TYR A 105 4.37 8.18 -2.04
CA TYR A 105 4.48 6.75 -2.37
C TYR A 105 3.26 6.00 -1.87
N ALA A 106 2.78 5.03 -2.66
CA ALA A 106 1.71 4.11 -2.23
C ALA A 106 2.25 2.69 -2.14
N TRP A 107 1.95 2.02 -1.03
CA TRP A 107 2.42 0.67 -0.73
C TRP A 107 1.31 -0.36 -0.82
N SER A 108 0.04 0.06 -0.69
CA SER A 108 -1.10 -0.84 -0.67
C SER A 108 -2.32 -0.19 -1.32
N VAL A 109 -3.07 -0.99 -2.10
CA VAL A 109 -4.37 -0.61 -2.67
C VAL A 109 -5.37 -1.73 -2.46
N GLN A 110 -6.62 -1.37 -2.19
CA GLN A 110 -7.74 -2.29 -2.13
C GLN A 110 -9.01 -1.68 -2.76
N GLN A 111 -9.71 -2.43 -3.62
CA GLN A 111 -11.09 -2.14 -4.01
C GLN A 111 -12.01 -2.34 -2.80
N ILE A 112 -12.90 -1.38 -2.59
CA ILE A 112 -13.78 -1.33 -1.42
C ILE A 112 -15.25 -1.53 -1.81
N SER A 113 -16.09 -1.75 -0.80
CA SER A 113 -17.49 -2.19 -0.95
C SER A 113 -18.39 -1.29 -1.81
N ASP A 114 -18.05 -0.01 -1.98
CA ASP A 114 -18.80 0.92 -2.84
C ASP A 114 -18.29 0.96 -4.29
N GLY A 115 -17.31 0.11 -4.62
CA GLY A 115 -16.68 -0.01 -5.93
C GLY A 115 -15.50 0.94 -6.15
N GLY A 116 -15.25 1.87 -5.21
CA GLY A 116 -14.06 2.72 -5.19
C GLY A 116 -12.81 1.98 -4.72
N TYR A 117 -11.76 2.74 -4.43
CA TYR A 117 -10.49 2.20 -3.97
C TYR A 117 -9.99 2.94 -2.73
N ILE A 118 -9.32 2.21 -1.85
CA ILE A 118 -8.57 2.76 -0.72
C ILE A 118 -7.09 2.47 -0.92
N ILE A 119 -6.26 3.48 -0.69
CA ILE A 119 -4.81 3.44 -0.92
C ILE A 119 -4.12 3.87 0.35
N ALA A 120 -3.08 3.14 0.75
CA ALA A 120 -2.20 3.52 1.84
C ALA A 120 -0.77 3.74 1.36
N GLY A 121 -0.13 4.76 1.93
CA GLY A 121 1.14 5.26 1.49
C GLY A 121 1.84 6.15 2.49
N SER A 122 2.77 6.95 1.99
CA SER A 122 3.47 8.00 2.72
C SER A 122 3.56 9.27 1.87
N THR A 123 3.56 10.45 2.50
CA THR A 123 3.50 11.75 1.81
C THR A 123 4.33 12.83 2.50
N ASP A 124 5.19 13.49 1.74
CA ASP A 124 5.82 14.79 2.10
C ASP A 124 5.03 15.98 1.52
N SER A 125 3.91 15.73 0.84
CA SER A 125 3.08 16.77 0.21
C SER A 125 1.95 17.25 1.12
N TYR A 126 1.24 16.32 1.78
CA TYR A 126 0.00 16.62 2.52
C TYR A 126 0.17 16.66 4.04
N GLY A 127 1.35 16.27 4.54
CA GLY A 127 1.64 16.12 5.95
C GLY A 127 1.85 17.43 6.72
N ILE A 128 1.83 17.34 8.05
CA ILE A 128 2.21 18.47 8.93
C ILE A 128 3.69 18.34 9.27
N GLY A 129 4.57 18.92 8.46
CA GLY A 129 5.99 18.90 8.77
C GLY A 129 6.86 18.94 7.53
N ILE A 130 8.02 18.28 7.64
CA ILE A 130 9.04 18.13 6.57
C ILE A 130 9.39 16.65 6.34
N TRP A 131 8.62 15.74 6.94
CA TRP A 131 8.84 14.30 6.93
C TRP A 131 7.58 13.63 6.40
N ASP A 132 7.76 12.43 5.85
CA ASP A 132 6.65 11.68 5.27
C ASP A 132 5.62 11.32 6.36
N ASP A 133 4.35 11.68 6.17
CA ASP A 133 3.25 11.23 7.04
C ASP A 133 2.57 9.98 6.45
N TYR A 134 1.88 9.15 7.26
CA TYR A 134 0.96 8.14 6.70
C TYR A 134 -0.07 8.83 5.84
N LEU A 135 -0.29 8.30 4.64
CA LEU A 135 -1.33 8.77 3.74
C LEU A 135 -2.39 7.69 3.56
N LEU A 136 -3.65 8.08 3.70
CA LEU A 136 -4.82 7.29 3.34
C LEU A 136 -5.63 8.05 2.29
N ILE A 137 -5.71 7.54 1.06
CA ILE A 137 -6.52 8.11 -0.02
C ILE A 137 -7.72 7.22 -0.28
N LYS A 138 -8.90 7.81 -0.44
CA LYS A 138 -10.07 7.18 -1.04
C LYS A 138 -10.36 7.76 -2.40
N THR A 139 -10.64 6.89 -3.35
CA THR A 139 -11.10 7.24 -4.69
C THR A 139 -12.46 6.62 -5.00
N ASN A 140 -13.15 7.18 -5.98
CA ASN A 140 -14.34 6.58 -6.58
C ASN A 140 -13.96 5.43 -7.54
N PHE A 141 -14.95 4.78 -8.15
CA PHE A 141 -14.72 3.65 -9.07
C PHE A 141 -13.99 4.03 -10.38
N LEU A 142 -13.95 5.33 -10.73
CA LEU A 142 -13.20 5.88 -11.87
C LEU A 142 -11.77 6.30 -11.48
N GLY A 143 -11.40 6.14 -10.21
CA GLY A 143 -10.10 6.53 -9.68
C GLY A 143 -9.99 8.01 -9.32
N ASP A 144 -11.06 8.81 -9.42
CA ASP A 144 -11.01 10.21 -8.97
C ASP A 144 -10.97 10.25 -7.44
N GLU A 145 -10.11 11.12 -6.89
CA GLU A 145 -10.01 11.32 -5.44
C GLU A 145 -11.32 11.84 -4.85
N GLU A 146 -11.80 11.19 -3.78
CA GLU A 146 -12.90 11.69 -2.96
C GLU A 146 -12.40 12.43 -1.73
N TRP A 147 -11.38 11.87 -1.07
CA TRP A 147 -10.68 12.49 0.05
C TRP A 147 -9.34 11.80 0.31
N HIS A 148 -8.47 12.50 1.03
CA HIS A 148 -7.32 11.93 1.69
C HIS A 148 -7.25 12.36 3.16
N HIS A 149 -6.56 11.58 3.99
CA HIS A 149 -6.18 11.94 5.35
C HIS A 149 -4.71 11.62 5.58
N THR A 150 -4.05 12.46 6.38
CA THR A 150 -2.70 12.23 6.85
C THR A 150 -2.66 11.94 8.34
N PHE A 151 -1.75 11.06 8.74
CA PHE A 151 -1.48 10.74 10.14
C PHE A 151 0.02 10.73 10.36
N GLY A 152 0.50 11.57 11.25
CA GLY A 152 1.94 11.67 11.50
C GLY A 152 2.29 12.47 12.73
N GLY A 153 3.60 12.62 12.95
CA GLY A 153 4.17 13.22 14.14
C GLY A 153 5.35 14.15 13.83
N SER A 154 6.48 13.91 14.50
CA SER A 154 7.67 14.75 14.42
C SER A 154 8.76 14.21 13.49
N SER A 155 8.53 13.03 12.91
CA SER A 155 9.44 12.23 12.08
C SER A 155 8.64 11.55 10.97
N TYR A 156 9.21 10.57 10.27
CA TYR A 156 8.56 9.88 9.15
C TYR A 156 7.65 8.72 9.59
N GLU A 157 6.60 8.51 8.82
CA GLU A 157 5.57 7.51 8.97
C GLU A 157 5.29 6.87 7.60
N ILE A 158 5.39 5.54 7.51
CA ILE A 158 5.13 4.79 6.27
C ILE A 158 4.02 3.74 6.46
N ALA A 159 2.86 3.93 5.80
CA ALA A 159 1.77 2.97 5.81
C ALA A 159 1.99 1.91 4.74
N GLN A 160 2.22 0.67 5.15
CA GLN A 160 2.58 -0.45 4.26
C GLN A 160 1.37 -1.27 3.81
N SER A 161 0.27 -1.25 4.57
CA SER A 161 -0.91 -2.07 4.32
C SER A 161 -2.18 -1.36 4.74
N VAL A 162 -3.23 -1.48 3.93
CA VAL A 162 -4.59 -1.07 4.27
C VAL A 162 -5.58 -2.18 4.03
N GLN A 163 -6.62 -2.24 4.86
CA GLN A 163 -7.80 -3.07 4.62
C GLN A 163 -9.08 -2.35 5.04
N GLN A 164 -10.12 -2.43 4.20
CA GLN A 164 -11.48 -2.11 4.60
C GLN A 164 -12.02 -3.17 5.57
N THR A 165 -12.46 -2.71 6.72
CA THR A 165 -13.02 -3.53 7.81
C THR A 165 -14.51 -3.78 7.60
N ALA A 166 -15.05 -4.78 8.31
CA ALA A 166 -16.44 -5.24 8.18
C ALA A 166 -17.51 -4.18 8.48
N ASP A 167 -17.17 -3.11 9.21
CA ASP A 167 -18.06 -1.97 9.50
C ASP A 167 -17.88 -0.81 8.50
N ASN A 168 -17.16 -1.04 7.40
CA ASN A 168 -16.78 -0.09 6.36
C ASN A 168 -15.75 0.97 6.76
N GLY A 169 -15.19 0.92 7.97
CA GLY A 169 -13.99 1.68 8.30
C GLY A 169 -12.72 1.07 7.69
N TYR A 170 -11.56 1.62 8.00
CA TYR A 170 -10.28 1.11 7.51
C TYR A 170 -9.30 0.78 8.65
N ILE A 171 -8.42 -0.19 8.42
CA ILE A 171 -7.28 -0.49 9.28
C ILE A 171 -6.00 -0.34 8.45
N LEU A 172 -5.06 0.45 8.96
CA LEU A 172 -3.77 0.70 8.34
C LEU A 172 -2.67 0.14 9.23
N ALA A 173 -1.63 -0.43 8.63
CA ALA A 173 -0.43 -0.88 9.33
C ALA A 173 0.84 -0.48 8.60
N GLY A 174 1.87 -0.19 9.37
CA GLY A 174 3.19 0.17 8.88
C GLY A 174 4.13 0.42 10.05
N TYR A 175 4.94 1.47 9.97
CA TYR A 175 5.81 1.91 11.06
C TYR A 175 5.92 3.43 11.17
N THR A 176 6.28 3.92 12.36
CA THR A 176 6.44 5.34 12.70
C THR A 176 7.82 5.56 13.33
N GLY A 177 8.48 6.65 12.94
CA GLY A 177 9.66 7.18 13.62
C GLY A 177 9.32 8.25 14.66
N SER A 178 8.05 8.62 14.80
CA SER A 178 7.58 9.65 15.74
C SER A 178 7.13 9.12 17.09
N TYR A 179 6.57 7.91 17.10
CA TYR A 179 5.96 7.34 18.30
C TYR A 179 6.67 6.05 18.70
N GLY A 180 6.69 5.79 20.01
CA GLY A 180 7.25 4.56 20.54
C GLY A 180 8.65 4.72 21.12
N SER A 181 9.39 3.62 21.19
CA SER A 181 10.77 3.53 21.67
C SER A 181 11.67 3.04 20.55
N GLY A 182 12.99 3.27 20.67
CA GLY A 182 13.92 2.85 19.61
C GLY A 182 13.91 3.72 18.37
N CYS A 183 14.20 3.12 17.22
CA CYS A 183 14.38 3.84 15.94
C CYS A 183 13.09 3.94 15.12
N GLU A 184 12.27 2.89 15.11
CA GLU A 184 10.96 2.84 14.48
C GLU A 184 10.11 1.83 15.25
N ASP A 185 8.81 2.09 15.41
CA ASP A 185 7.87 1.13 15.97
C ASP A 185 6.71 0.87 15.00
N ALA A 186 6.12 -0.32 15.10
CA ALA A 186 4.96 -0.66 14.27
C ALA A 186 3.78 0.20 14.70
N TRP A 187 3.11 0.81 13.72
CA TRP A 187 2.00 1.72 13.97
C TRP A 187 0.75 1.24 13.25
N LEU A 188 -0.34 1.17 14.00
CA LEU A 188 -1.63 0.67 13.55
C LEU A 188 -2.66 1.76 13.74
N ILE A 189 -3.41 2.11 12.69
CA ILE A 189 -4.44 3.14 12.74
C ILE A 189 -5.77 2.56 12.29
N ARG A 190 -6.79 2.68 13.14
CA ARG A 190 -8.17 2.35 12.85
C ARG A 190 -8.94 3.62 12.55
N THR A 191 -9.67 3.64 11.45
CA THR A 191 -10.49 4.79 11.04
C THR A 191 -11.94 4.40 10.80
N ASN A 192 -12.86 5.35 10.89
CA ASN A 192 -14.23 5.14 10.42
C ASN A 192 -14.32 5.19 8.88
N SER A 193 -15.52 4.97 8.33
CA SER A 193 -15.74 4.96 6.87
C SER A 193 -15.47 6.30 6.17
N SER A 194 -15.37 7.39 6.93
CA SER A 194 -15.01 8.72 6.42
C SER A 194 -13.50 9.01 6.57
N GLY A 195 -12.71 8.02 6.99
CA GLY A 195 -11.27 8.13 7.18
C GLY A 195 -10.84 8.81 8.48
N ASN A 196 -11.77 9.23 9.34
CA ASN A 196 -11.39 9.84 10.63
C ASN A 196 -10.88 8.76 11.59
N GLU A 197 -9.80 9.05 12.29
CA GLU A 197 -9.22 8.17 13.30
C GLU A 197 -10.23 7.82 14.41
N LEU A 198 -10.35 6.53 14.70
CA LEU A 198 -11.04 5.98 15.88
C LEU A 198 -10.04 5.71 17.00
N TRP A 199 -8.91 5.10 16.66
CA TRP A 199 -7.77 4.91 17.54
C TRP A 199 -6.51 4.57 16.75
N ASN A 200 -5.35 4.72 17.40
CA ASN A 200 -4.09 4.17 16.95
C ASN A 200 -3.38 3.36 18.05
N ARG A 201 -2.42 2.51 17.65
CA ARG A 201 -1.57 1.70 18.53
C ARG A 201 -0.14 1.67 18.01
N THR A 202 0.81 1.92 18.90
CA THR A 202 2.24 1.75 18.65
C THR A 202 2.71 0.47 19.34
N LEU A 203 3.39 -0.39 18.59
CA LEU A 203 3.80 -1.73 19.01
C LEU A 203 5.29 -1.91 18.72
N GLY A 204 6.06 -2.29 19.74
CA GLY A 204 7.50 -2.50 19.63
C GLY A 204 8.22 -2.29 20.96
N GLY A 205 9.52 -2.06 20.90
CA GLY A 205 10.44 -2.00 22.03
C GLY A 205 11.60 -1.03 21.81
N GLU A 206 12.82 -1.38 22.25
CA GLU A 206 13.98 -0.48 22.12
C GLU A 206 14.66 -0.54 20.72
N GLY A 207 14.28 -1.50 19.88
CA GLY A 207 14.81 -1.72 18.53
C GLY A 207 13.99 -1.05 17.42
N CYS A 208 14.23 -1.45 16.17
CA CYS A 208 13.37 -1.10 15.04
C CYS A 208 12.32 -2.20 14.82
N ASP A 209 11.06 -1.85 14.96
CA ASP A 209 9.93 -2.75 14.85
C ASP A 209 8.97 -2.27 13.77
N ARG A 210 8.63 -3.14 12.82
CA ARG A 210 7.89 -2.77 11.61
C ARG A 210 6.74 -3.72 11.37
N SER A 211 5.61 -3.19 10.94
CA SER A 211 4.53 -3.97 10.33
C SER A 211 4.52 -3.76 8.82
N TYR A 212 4.27 -4.84 8.07
CA TYR A 212 4.17 -4.82 6.61
C TYR A 212 2.80 -5.27 6.10
N SER A 213 1.98 -5.88 6.95
CA SER A 213 0.68 -6.41 6.56
C SER A 213 -0.27 -6.42 7.75
N VAL A 214 -1.53 -6.07 7.48
CA VAL A 214 -2.64 -6.23 8.43
C VAL A 214 -3.83 -6.89 7.79
N GLN A 215 -4.54 -7.71 8.57
CA GLN A 215 -5.82 -8.31 8.21
C GLN A 215 -6.77 -8.35 9.42
N GLN A 216 -8.05 -8.07 9.21
CA GLN A 216 -9.11 -8.23 10.19
C GLN A 216 -9.41 -9.72 10.37
N THR A 217 -9.49 -10.16 11.62
CA THR A 217 -9.83 -11.54 11.98
C THR A 217 -11.34 -11.69 12.15
N THR A 218 -11.84 -12.93 12.02
CA THR A 218 -13.28 -13.23 12.06
C THR A 218 -13.94 -12.95 13.42
N ASP A 219 -13.15 -12.82 14.49
CA ASP A 219 -13.59 -12.40 15.81
C ASP A 219 -13.53 -10.88 16.02
N GLY A 220 -13.33 -10.10 14.95
CA GLY A 220 -13.34 -8.64 14.98
C GLY A 220 -11.99 -7.99 15.36
N GLY A 221 -10.99 -8.79 15.73
CA GLY A 221 -9.62 -8.31 15.95
C GLY A 221 -8.84 -8.08 14.66
N PHE A 222 -7.53 -7.84 14.82
CA PHE A 222 -6.60 -7.62 13.71
C PHE A 222 -5.35 -8.45 13.91
N ILE A 223 -4.82 -9.02 12.83
CA ILE A 223 -3.54 -9.71 12.81
C ILE A 223 -2.55 -8.91 11.96
N LEU A 224 -1.33 -8.77 12.45
CA LEU A 224 -0.26 -8.04 11.81
C LEU A 224 0.94 -8.96 11.61
N ALA A 225 1.61 -8.83 10.46
CA ALA A 225 2.89 -9.48 10.20
C ALA A 225 3.97 -8.44 9.89
N GLY A 226 5.21 -8.74 10.27
CA GLY A 226 6.31 -7.81 10.08
C GLY A 226 7.65 -8.31 10.61
N SER A 227 8.55 -7.38 10.93
CA SER A 227 9.85 -7.67 11.53
C SER A 227 10.04 -6.91 12.84
N THR A 228 10.85 -7.46 13.73
CA THR A 228 11.19 -6.88 15.02
C THR A 228 12.68 -7.04 15.32
N GLU A 229 13.28 -6.00 15.88
CA GLU A 229 14.63 -6.07 16.46
C GLU A 229 14.57 -6.06 18.00
N SER A 230 13.38 -5.82 18.57
CA SER A 230 13.15 -5.82 20.01
C SER A 230 12.86 -7.20 20.60
N TYR A 231 12.32 -8.12 19.81
CA TYR A 231 11.89 -9.44 20.29
C TYR A 231 12.50 -10.56 19.44
N GLY A 232 13.36 -11.38 20.05
CA GLY A 232 13.92 -12.55 19.37
C GLY A 232 15.36 -12.83 19.76
N ALA A 233 16.07 -13.59 18.94
CA ALA A 233 17.39 -14.14 19.28
C ALA A 233 18.55 -13.54 18.46
N GLU A 234 18.29 -12.62 17.53
CA GLU A 234 19.30 -12.05 16.63
C GLU A 234 19.09 -10.54 16.39
N THR A 235 19.55 -10.02 15.23
CA THR A 235 19.39 -8.60 14.88
C THR A 235 18.00 -8.26 14.38
N THR A 236 17.35 -9.15 13.64
CA THR A 236 16.01 -8.93 13.08
C THR A 236 15.27 -10.26 12.96
N ASP A 237 14.12 -10.36 13.61
CA ASP A 237 13.25 -11.52 13.65
C ASP A 237 11.90 -11.21 12.99
N ALA A 238 11.18 -12.22 12.51
CA ALA A 238 9.81 -12.06 12.04
C ALA A 238 8.82 -12.16 13.20
N TRP A 239 7.77 -11.35 13.19
CA TRP A 239 6.70 -11.43 14.19
C TRP A 239 5.29 -11.48 13.58
N LEU A 240 4.37 -12.05 14.36
CA LEU A 240 2.95 -12.10 14.09
C LEU A 240 2.22 -11.67 15.36
N ILE A 241 1.50 -10.55 15.30
CA ILE A 241 0.81 -9.96 16.44
C ILE A 241 -0.69 -10.03 16.20
N LYS A 242 -1.46 -10.38 17.22
CA LYS A 242 -2.91 -10.19 17.22
C LYS A 242 -3.29 -9.06 18.18
N VAL A 243 -4.05 -8.11 17.68
CA VAL A 243 -4.60 -6.98 18.43
C VAL A 243 -6.11 -7.16 18.52
N CYS A 244 -6.70 -6.89 19.69
CA CYS A 244 -8.15 -6.89 19.85
C CYS A 244 -8.78 -5.78 19.02
N GLY A 245 -10.03 -5.98 18.60
CA GLY A 245 -10.81 -4.97 17.89
C GLY A 245 -11.32 -3.88 18.82
N ASP A 246 -12.37 -3.20 18.37
CA ASP A 246 -13.17 -2.31 19.20
C ASP A 246 -14.00 -3.14 20.20
N GLU A 247 -13.63 -3.13 21.48
CA GLU A 247 -14.50 -3.57 22.59
C GLU A 247 -15.54 -2.50 22.94
#